data_AF-A0A2M8GIW8-F1
#
_entry.id   AF-A0A2M8GIW8-F1
#
_cell.length_a   1.000
_cell.length_b   1.000
_cell.length_c   1.000
_cell.angle_alpha   90.00
_cell.angle_beta   90.00
_cell.angle_gamma   90.00
#
_symmetry.space_group_name_H-M   'P 1'
#
loop_
_entity.id
_entity.type
_entity.pdbx_description
1 polymer ?
#
loop_
_entity_poly.entity_id
_entity_poly.type
_entity_poly.pdbx_seq_one_letter_code
_entity_poly.pdbx_strand_id
1 'polypeptide(L)'
;MRNNGASLGINFGGLNILSFVLLILIYLIWKHDKNRGWLLIILGGILNLVERVVFGGVNDYWKIPFTNIYNNINDYLILIGGIIVVWKKFK
;
A
#
# COMPACT_ATOMS: atom_id res chain seq x y z
N MET A 1 16.62 0.80 1.22
CA MET A 1 16.36 0.35 2.60
C MET A 1 15.35 -0.79 2.53
N ARG A 2 15.50 -1.86 3.31
CA ARG A 2 14.50 -2.95 3.33
C ARG A 2 13.63 -2.82 4.57
N ASN A 3 12.32 -2.74 4.37
CA ASN A 3 11.33 -2.60 5.42
C ASN A 3 10.61 -3.93 5.65
N ASN A 4 10.86 -4.53 6.81
CA ASN A 4 10.24 -5.78 7.23
C ASN A 4 8.88 -5.54 7.92
N GLY A 5 8.54 -4.29 8.24
CA GLY A 5 7.29 -3.86 8.85
C GLY A 5 6.39 -3.11 7.87
N ALA A 6 5.22 -2.67 8.31
CA ALA A 6 4.35 -1.74 7.57
C ALA A 6 4.99 -0.34 7.53
N SER A 7 4.21 0.69 7.21
CA SER A 7 4.68 2.08 7.34
C SER A 7 5.27 2.33 8.73
N LEU A 8 6.33 3.13 8.80
CA LEU A 8 7.08 3.44 10.03
C LEU A 8 7.78 2.25 10.71
N GLY A 9 7.92 1.11 10.03
CA GLY A 9 8.67 -0.05 10.53
C GLY A 9 7.92 -0.94 11.52
N ILE A 10 6.60 -0.77 11.65
CA ILE A 10 5.75 -1.59 12.54
C ILE A 10 5.70 -3.03 12.02
N ASN A 11 6.28 -3.99 12.76
CA ASN A 11 6.30 -5.40 12.37
C ASN A 11 5.64 -6.29 13.43
N PHE A 12 4.81 -7.23 12.99
CA PHE A 12 4.20 -8.28 13.80
C PHE A 12 3.90 -9.51 12.94
N GLY A 13 3.87 -10.71 13.54
CA GLY A 13 3.81 -11.98 12.80
C GLY A 13 2.59 -12.17 11.87
N GLY A 14 1.52 -11.41 12.06
CA GLY A 14 0.30 -11.47 11.25
C GLY A 14 0.23 -10.48 10.08
N LEU A 15 1.29 -9.72 9.81
CA LEU A 15 1.21 -8.58 8.90
C LEU A 15 0.90 -8.98 7.44
N ASN A 16 1.45 -10.10 6.96
CA ASN A 16 1.14 -10.63 5.63
C ASN A 16 -0.34 -11.03 5.52
N ILE A 17 -0.85 -11.70 6.55
CA ILE A 17 -2.25 -12.15 6.62
C ILE A 17 -3.18 -10.93 6.65
N LEU A 18 -2.86 -9.94 7.49
CA LEU A 18 -3.63 -8.71 7.57
C LEU A 18 -3.64 -7.97 6.23
N SER A 19 -2.48 -7.84 5.58
CA SER A 19 -2.36 -7.17 4.28
C SER A 19 -3.21 -7.88 3.21
N PHE A 20 -3.20 -9.21 3.20
CA PHE A 20 -4.03 -10.01 2.31
C PHE A 20 -5.54 -9.83 2.58
N VAL A 21 -5.95 -9.87 3.84
CA VAL A 21 -7.36 -9.63 4.23
C VAL A 21 -7.80 -8.22 3.84
N LEU A 22 -6.98 -7.20 4.09
CA LEU A 22 -7.27 -5.82 3.68
C LEU A 22 -7.39 -5.68 2.16
N LEU A 23 -6.53 -6.34 1.38
CA LEU A 23 -6.64 -6.35 -0.08
C LEU A 23 -7.96 -6.94 -0.56
N ILE A 24 -8.42 -8.04 0.06
CA ILE A 24 -9.74 -8.63 -0.25
C ILE A 24 -10.85 -7.62 0.07
N LEU A 25 -10.82 -7.01 1.25
CA LEU A 25 -11.83 -6.02 1.65
C LEU A 25 -11.86 -4.81 0.70
N ILE A 26 -10.71 -4.27 0.34
CA ILE A 26 -10.59 -3.15 -0.60
C ILE A 26 -11.11 -3.55 -1.99
N TYR A 27 -10.84 -4.76 -2.45
CA TYR A 27 -11.39 -5.29 -3.70
C TYR A 27 -12.92 -5.40 -3.67
N LEU A 28 -13.50 -5.85 -2.55
CA LEU A 28 -14.95 -5.90 -2.36
C LEU A 28 -15.57 -4.49 -2.34
N ILE A 29 -14.92 -3.52 -1.70
CA ILE A 29 -15.35 -2.11 -1.72
C ILE A 29 -15.30 -1.56 -3.15
N TRP A 30 -14.20 -1.81 -3.88
CA TRP A 30 -14.07 -1.41 -5.27
C TRP A 30 -15.16 -1.99 -6.15
N LYS A 31 -15.58 -3.25 -5.93
CA LYS A 31 -16.67 -3.85 -6.68
C LYS A 31 -17.97 -3.05 -6.59
N HIS A 32 -18.22 -2.40 -5.46
CA HIS A 32 -19.41 -1.58 -5.22
C HIS A 32 -19.24 -0.13 -5.69
N ASP A 33 -18.17 0.57 -5.28
CA ASP A 33 -17.97 2.01 -5.58
C ASP A 33 -17.44 2.28 -7.00
N LYS A 34 -16.79 1.29 -7.64
CA LYS A 34 -16.18 1.37 -8.98
C LYS A 34 -15.23 2.55 -9.20
N ASN A 35 -14.74 3.21 -8.15
CA ASN A 35 -13.78 4.29 -8.25
C ASN A 35 -12.40 3.73 -8.67
N ARG A 36 -11.79 4.37 -9.69
CA ARG A 36 -10.46 4.02 -10.18
C ARG A 36 -9.36 4.21 -9.14
N GLY A 37 -9.56 5.07 -8.13
CA GLY A 37 -8.61 5.22 -7.02
C GLY A 37 -8.37 3.91 -6.26
N TRP A 38 -9.41 3.09 -6.09
CA TRP A 38 -9.25 1.77 -5.45
C TRP A 38 -8.36 0.82 -6.25
N LEU A 39 -8.36 0.91 -7.59
CA LEU A 39 -7.49 0.07 -8.42
C LEU A 39 -6.02 0.36 -8.16
N LEU A 40 -5.66 1.63 -7.95
CA LEU A 40 -4.29 2.02 -7.61
C LEU A 40 -3.89 1.52 -6.23
N ILE A 41 -4.79 1.60 -5.24
CA ILE A 41 -4.57 1.05 -3.90
C ILE A 41 -4.36 -0.46 -3.95
N ILE A 42 -5.21 -1.18 -4.70
CA ILE A 42 -5.10 -2.63 -4.87
C ILE A 42 -3.78 -2.99 -5.56
N LEU A 43 -3.42 -2.30 -6.64
CA LEU A 43 -2.19 -2.55 -7.38
C LEU A 43 -0.95 -2.34 -6.49
N GLY A 44 -0.84 -1.18 -5.83
CA GLY A 44 0.28 -0.92 -4.93
C GLY A 44 0.33 -1.89 -3.75
N GLY A 45 -0.82 -2.24 -3.17
CA GLY A 45 -0.90 -3.21 -2.08
C GLY A 45 -0.49 -4.63 -2.50
N ILE A 46 -0.89 -5.09 -3.69
CA ILE A 46 -0.48 -6.39 -4.24
C ILE A 46 1.04 -6.41 -4.45
N LEU A 47 1.60 -5.38 -5.07
CA LEU A 47 3.04 -5.32 -5.32
C LEU A 47 3.85 -5.34 -4.02
N ASN A 48 3.44 -4.56 -3.00
CA ASN A 48 4.07 -4.59 -1.67
C ASN A 48 3.91 -5.95 -0.98
N LEU A 49 2.76 -6.61 -1.11
CA LEU A 49 2.56 -7.94 -0.54
C LEU A 49 3.44 -9.00 -1.23
N VAL A 50 3.53 -8.95 -2.57
CA VAL A 50 4.40 -9.83 -3.35
C VAL A 50 5.85 -9.65 -2.93
N GLU A 51 6.33 -8.42 -2.81
CA GLU A 51 7.71 -8.18 -2.34
C GLU A 51 7.95 -8.79 -0.96
N ARG A 52 6.99 -8.61 -0.05
CA ARG A 52 7.12 -9.13 1.31
C ARG A 52 7.12 -10.66 1.37
N VAL A 53 6.31 -11.32 0.54
CA VAL A 53 6.25 -12.80 0.46
C VAL A 53 7.48 -13.39 -0.22
N VAL A 54 7.98 -12.76 -1.28
CA VAL A 54 9.10 -13.28 -2.08
C VAL A 54 10.46 -12.92 -1.48
N PHE A 55 10.64 -11.69 -1.01
CA PHE A 55 11.93 -11.15 -0.57
C PHE A 55 12.04 -10.96 0.95
N GLY A 56 10.99 -11.31 1.71
CA GLY A 56 10.95 -11.19 3.17
C GLY A 56 10.78 -9.75 3.69
N GLY A 57 10.53 -8.78 2.80
CA GLY A 57 10.36 -7.37 3.14
C GLY A 57 10.12 -6.52 1.89
N VAL A 58 9.70 -5.29 2.09
CA VAL A 58 9.43 -4.30 1.04
C VAL A 58 10.70 -3.47 0.80
N ASN A 59 11.04 -3.20 -0.46
CA ASN A 59 12.23 -2.42 -0.81
C ASN A 59 11.89 -0.94 -0.96
N ASP A 60 12.26 -0.13 0.02
CA ASP A 60 12.07 1.32 0.02
C ASP A 60 13.36 2.01 -0.49
N TYR A 61 13.31 2.58 -1.71
CA TYR A 61 14.49 3.11 -2.40
C TYR A 61 14.48 4.63 -2.60
N TRP A 62 13.33 5.29 -2.54
CA TRP A 62 13.26 6.74 -2.62
C TRP A 62 13.34 7.36 -1.24
N LYS A 63 14.33 8.22 -1.02
CA LYS A 63 14.44 9.01 0.21
C LYS A 63 13.61 10.28 0.08
N ILE A 64 12.74 10.56 1.04
CA ILE A 64 12.02 11.83 1.10
C ILE A 64 12.98 12.92 1.60
N PRO A 65 13.17 14.04 0.84
CA PRO A 65 14.06 15.12 1.24
C PRO A 65 13.76 15.62 2.66
N PHE A 66 14.82 15.97 3.41
CA PHE A 66 14.74 16.46 4.79
C PHE A 66 14.17 15.47 5.83
N THR A 67 13.99 14.20 5.46
CA THR A 67 13.55 13.15 6.40
C THR A 67 14.45 11.92 6.34
N ASN A 68 14.30 11.02 7.33
CA ASN A 68 14.88 9.69 7.31
C ASN A 68 13.89 8.62 6.80
N ILE A 69 12.80 9.06 6.15
CA ILE A 69 11.75 8.18 5.63
C ILE A 69 12.10 7.80 4.20
N TYR A 70 11.92 6.52 3.90
CA TYR A 70 12.05 5.97 2.56
C TYR A 70 10.70 5.42 2.12
N ASN A 71 10.45 5.48 0.82
CA ASN A 71 9.27 4.91 0.18
C ASN A 71 9.64 4.26 -1.16
N ASN A 72 8.65 3.60 -1.75
CA ASN A 72 8.77 3.03 -3.08
C ASN A 72 7.60 3.48 -3.98
N ILE A 73 7.61 3.04 -5.24
CA ILE A 73 6.54 3.34 -6.19
C ILE A 73 5.17 2.80 -5.74
N ASN A 74 5.14 1.68 -5.03
CA ASN A 74 3.92 1.04 -4.56
C ASN A 74 3.21 1.90 -3.51
N ASP A 75 3.96 2.56 -2.62
CA ASP A 75 3.44 3.50 -1.64
C ASP A 75 2.82 4.73 -2.31
N TYR A 76 3.44 5.23 -3.38
CA TYR A 76 2.86 6.32 -4.17
C TYR A 76 1.58 5.91 -4.89
N LEU A 77 1.48 4.69 -5.41
CA LEU A 77 0.24 4.17 -5.99
C LEU A 77 -0.89 4.14 -4.96
N ILE A 78 -0.60 3.65 -3.75
CA ILE A 78 -1.56 3.61 -2.64
C ILE A 78 -1.99 5.04 -2.26
N LEU A 79 -1.02 5.95 -2.10
CA LEU A 79 -1.29 7.34 -1.73
C LEU A 79 -2.16 8.06 -2.77
N ILE A 80 -1.77 8.01 -4.05
CA ILE A 80 -2.52 8.64 -5.15
C ILE A 80 -3.92 8.03 -5.25
N GLY A 81 -4.03 6.71 -5.15
CA GLY A 81 -5.32 6.02 -5.12
C GLY A 81 -6.22 6.49 -3.98
N GLY A 82 -5.66 6.64 -2.77
CA GLY A 82 -6.34 7.18 -1.60
C GLY A 82 -6.85 8.61 -1.83
N ILE A 83 -6.01 9.48 -2.38
CA ILE A 83 -6.40 10.86 -2.73
C ILE A 83 -7.58 10.86 -3.71
N ILE A 84 -7.55 10.04 -4.76
CA ILE A 84 -8.64 9.94 -5.74
C ILE A 84 -9.93 9.42 -5.10
N VAL A 85 -9.84 8.44 -4.19
CA VAL A 85 -10.99 7.91 -3.44
C VAL A 85 -11.64 9.00 -2.60
N VAL A 86 -10.82 9.73 -1.83
CA VAL A 86 -11.28 10.78 -0.94
C VAL A 86 -11.85 11.96 -1.74
N TRP A 87 -11.15 12.41 -2.78
CA TRP A 87 -11.57 13.53 -3.62
C TRP A 87 -12.93 13.28 -4.28
N LYS A 88 -13.19 12.06 -4.79
CA LYS A 88 -14.50 11.71 -5.37
C LYS A 88 -15.64 11.85 -4.35
N LYS A 89 -15.40 11.66 -3.05
CA LYS A 89 -16.44 11.81 -2.02
C LYS A 89 -16.75 13.27 -1.67
N PHE A 90 -15.84 14.20 -1.94
CA PHE A 90 -16.01 15.62 -1.66
C PHE A 90 -16.49 16.42 -2.88
N LYS A 91 -16.77 15.74 -4.00
CA LYS A 91 -17.33 16.31 -5.22
C LYS A 91 -18.74 15.76 -5.44
#